data_AF-A0A9D5PKV2-F1
#
_entry.id   AF-A0A9D5PKV2-F1
#
_cell.length_a   1.000
_cell.length_b   1.000
_cell.length_c   1.000
_cell.angle_alpha   90.00
_cell.angle_beta   90.00
_cell.angle_gamma   90.00
#
_symmetry.space_group_name_H-M   'P 1'
#
loop_
_entity.id
_entity.type
_entity.pdbx_description
1 polymer ?
#
loop_
_entity_poly.entity_id
_entity_poly.type
_entity_poly.pdbx_seq_one_letter_code
_entity_poly.pdbx_strand_id
1 'polypeptide(L)' 'MPRKRKNNTGVPDYEIDSIARVLYSSIIAYCNSEQGKADYAEWKKQQLNIQKTEIVPTESIGQPQNK' A
#
# COMPACT_ATOMS: atom_id res chain seq x y z
N MET A 1 -11.33 21.16 12.38
CA MET A 1 -11.89 20.07 13.21
C MET A 1 -11.26 18.76 12.77
N PRO A 2 -10.69 17.95 13.69
CA PRO A 2 -10.08 16.67 13.32
C PRO A 2 -11.13 15.75 12.69
N ARG A 3 -10.88 15.28 11.47
CA ARG A 3 -11.77 14.34 10.78
C ARG A 3 -11.63 12.98 11.46
N LYS A 4 -12.53 12.67 12.40
CA LYS A 4 -12.61 11.32 12.99
C LYS A 4 -13.02 10.35 11.87
N ARG A 5 -12.14 9.43 11.50
CA ARG A 5 -12.44 8.36 10.55
C ARG A 5 -13.59 7.53 11.15
N LYS A 6 -14.69 7.36 10.41
CA LYS A 6 -15.80 6.52 10.86
C LYS A 6 -15.38 5.06 10.72
N ASN A 7 -15.37 4.35 11.84
CA ASN A 7 -15.21 2.91 11.87
C ASN A 7 -16.49 2.24 11.35
N ASN A 8 -16.32 1.35 10.36
CA ASN A 8 -17.40 0.62 9.69
C ASN A 8 -17.26 -0.90 9.86
N THR A 9 -16.33 -1.35 10.69
CA THR A 9 -16.01 -2.77 10.89
C THR A 9 -16.95 -3.47 11.88
N GLY A 10 -17.81 -2.72 12.59
CA GLY A 10 -18.67 -3.26 13.65
C GLY A 10 -17.95 -3.51 14.98
N VAL A 11 -16.62 -3.43 14.98
CA VAL A 11 -15.77 -3.51 16.18
C VAL A 11 -15.75 -2.16 16.88
N PRO A 12 -15.84 -2.07 18.22
CA PRO A 12 -15.68 -0.81 18.93
C PRO A 12 -14.32 -0.13 18.70
N ASP A 13 -14.29 1.20 18.62
CA ASP A 13 -13.06 1.99 18.39
C ASP A 13 -11.96 1.68 19.43
N TYR A 14 -12.33 1.50 20.70
CA TYR A 14 -11.37 1.22 21.77
C TYR A 14 -10.70 -0.14 21.61
N GLU A 15 -11.37 -1.10 20.97
CA GLU A 15 -10.85 -2.45 20.75
C GLU A 15 -9.83 -2.43 19.60
N ILE A 16 -10.13 -1.67 18.54
CA ILE A 16 -9.16 -1.38 17.48
C ILE A 16 -7.93 -0.66 18.04
N ASP A 17 -8.13 0.36 18.88
CA ASP A 17 -7.03 1.08 19.52
C ASP A 17 -6.20 0.18 20.44
N SER A 18 -6.84 -0.75 21.16
CA SER A 18 -6.16 -1.74 22.01
C SER A 18 -5.28 -2.66 21.17
N ILE A 19 -5.84 -3.22 20.09
CA ILE A 19 -5.10 -4.08 19.15
C ILE A 19 -3.94 -3.30 18.52
N ALA A 20 -4.18 -2.07 18.08
CA ALA A 20 -3.17 -1.23 17.48
C ALA A 20 -2.01 -0.99 18.45
N ARG A 21 -2.28 -0.65 19.72
CA ARG A 21 -1.22 -0.44 20.73
C ARG A 21 -0.36 -1.68 20.95
N VAL A 22 -0.98 -2.86 21.03
CA VAL A 22 -0.26 -4.13 21.22
C VAL A 22 0.62 -4.45 20.02
N LEU A 23 0.09 -4.29 18.81
CA LEU A 23 0.82 -4.62 17.57
C LEU A 23 1.86 -3.56 17.19
N TYR A 24 1.66 -2.30 17.57
CA TYR A 24 2.50 -1.18 17.16
C TYR A 24 3.97 -1.38 17.55
N SER A 25 4.24 -1.81 18.79
CA SER A 25 5.60 -2.08 19.25
C SER A 25 6.31 -3.15 18.41
N SER A 26 5.60 -4.22 18.08
CA SER A 26 6.13 -5.32 17.26
C SER A 26 6.39 -4.88 15.82
N ILE A 27 5.50 -4.09 15.23
CA ILE A 27 5.66 -3.54 13.88
C ILE A 27 6.88 -2.61 13.83
N ILE A 28 7.02 -1.70 14.80
CA ILE A 28 8.17 -0.78 14.86
C ILE A 28 9.48 -1.55 15.03
N ALA A 29 9.50 -2.58 15.88
CA ALA A 29 10.67 -3.44 16.03
C ALA A 29 11.04 -4.14 14.71
N TYR A 30 10.06 -4.67 14.00
CA TYR A 30 10.27 -5.27 12.68
C TYR A 30 10.79 -4.27 11.66
N CYS A 31 10.18 -3.10 11.54
CA CYS A 31 10.61 -2.06 10.59
C CYS A 31 12.03 -1.54 10.86
N ASN A 32 12.47 -1.55 12.13
CA ASN A 32 13.83 -1.14 12.50
C ASN A 32 14.88 -2.24 12.33
N SER A 33 14.47 -3.50 12.24
CA SER A 33 15.34 -4.64 11.99
C SER A 33 16.00 -4.55 10.60
N GLU A 34 17.11 -5.27 10.44
CA GLU A 34 17.83 -5.33 9.16
C GLU A 34 16.98 -5.97 8.06
N GLN A 35 16.22 -7.03 8.42
CA GLN A 35 15.29 -7.69 7.51
C GLN A 35 14.21 -6.73 7.01
N GLY A 36 13.53 -6.02 7.92
CA GLY A 36 12.48 -5.08 7.54
C GLY A 36 12.96 -3.95 6.62
N LYS A 37 14.21 -3.49 6.81
CA LYS A 37 14.84 -2.51 5.93
C LYS A 37 15.19 -3.09 4.56
N ALA A 38 15.67 -4.34 4.51
CA ALA A 38 16.01 -5.04 3.27
C ALA A 38 14.76 -5.29 2.41
N ASP A 39 13.68 -5.81 3.01
CA ASP A 39 12.39 -6.04 2.35
C ASP A 39 11.85 -4.73 1.75
N TYR A 40 11.90 -3.64 2.52
CA TYR A 40 11.45 -2.33 2.05
C TYR A 40 12.33 -1.78 0.90
N ALA A 41 13.63 -2.00 0.96
CA ALA A 41 14.55 -1.61 -0.12
C ALA A 41 14.29 -2.41 -1.40
N GLU A 42 13.99 -3.71 -1.29
CA GLU A 42 13.61 -4.55 -2.43
C GLU A 42 12.28 -4.09 -3.03
N TRP A 43 11.27 -3.87 -2.19
CA TRP A 43 9.97 -3.34 -2.65
C TRP A 43 10.12 -2.02 -3.40
N LYS A 44 10.95 -1.08 -2.92
CA LYS A 44 11.22 0.18 -3.66
C LYS A 44 11.83 -0.07 -5.04
N LYS A 45 12.74 -1.04 -5.16
CA LYS A 45 13.36 -1.40 -6.46
C LYS A 45 12.32 -1.96 -7.41
N GLN A 46 11.40 -2.79 -6.92
CA GLN A 46 10.29 -3.31 -7.71
C GLN A 46 9.35 -2.18 -8.19
N GLN A 47 8.98 -1.25 -7.30
CA GLN A 47 8.14 -0.10 -7.65
C GLN A 47 8.76 0.80 -8.72
N LEU A 48 10.06 1.07 -8.64
CA LEU A 48 10.79 1.82 -9.68
C LEU A 48 10.75 1.11 -11.04
N ASN A 49 10.77 -0.22 -11.05
CA ASN A 49 10.67 -1.01 -12.26
C ASN A 49 9.24 -0.99 -12.83
N ILE A 50 8.21 -1.09 -11.98
CA ILE A 50 6.80 -1.00 -12.38
C ILE A 50 6.51 0.40 -12.97
N GLN A 51 6.95 1.47 -12.31
CA GLN A 51 6.80 2.86 -12.79
C GLN A 51 7.52 3.12 -14.13
N LYS A 52 8.57 2.35 -14.45
CA LYS A 52 9.26 2.42 -15.75
C LYS A 52 8.54 1.64 -16.86
N THR A 53 7.62 0.74 -16.50
CA THR A 53 6.91 -0.14 -17.43
C THR A 53 5.50 0.35 -17.78
N GLU A 54 5.01 1.45 -17.18
CA GLU A 54 3.66 2.00 -17.41
C GLU A 54 3.64 3.32 -18.23
N ILE A 55 4.57 3.48 -19.17
CA ILE A 55 4.39 4.37 -20.32
C ILE A 55 4.49 3.56 -21.61
N VAL A 56 3.45 2.78 -21.88
CA VAL A 56 3.13 2.27 -23.22
C VAL A 56 1.71 2.70 -23.54
N PRO A 57 1.48 3.69 -24.42
CA PRO A 57 0.15 3.96 -24.93
C PRO A 57 -0.17 2.90 -25.99
N THR A 58 -0.84 1.82 -25.60
CA THR A 58 -1.38 0.87 -26.58
C THR A 58 -2.72 0.32 -26.09
N GLU A 59 -3.71 1.21 -26.03
CA GLU A 59 -5.04 0.85 -26.53
C GLU A 59 -5.02 1.03 -28.06
N SER A 60 -4.36 0.07 -28.73
CA SER A 60 -4.65 -0.28 -30.11
C SER A 60 -5.31 -1.65 -30.06
N ILE A 61 -6.65 -1.64 -29.96
CA ILE A 61 -7.50 -2.78 -30.30
C ILE A 61 -8.23 -2.31 -31.57
N GLY A 62 -7.94 -2.97 -32.69
CA GLY A 62 -8.13 -2.41 -34.03
C GLY A 62 -9.52 -2.51 -34.68
N GLN A 63 -9.75 -1.55 -35.59
CA GLN A 63 -10.39 -1.60 -36.94
C GLN A 63 -11.91 -1.93 -37.03
N PRO A 64 -12.69 -1.51 -38.08
CA PRO A 64 -12.31 -1.11 -39.45
C PRO A 64 -12.99 0.16 -40.07
N GLN A 65 -12.40 0.63 -41.18
CA GLN A 65 -12.93 1.37 -42.36
C GLN A 65 -14.29 2.12 -42.29
N ASN A 66 -14.31 3.43 -42.59
CA ASN A 66 -15.40 4.03 -43.39
C ASN A 66 -15.03 5.37 -44.08
N LYS A 67 -15.15 5.36 -45.43
CA LYS A 67 -15.11 6.42 -46.46
C LYS A 67 -13.79 7.09 -46.83
#